data_AF-A0A964Q1U5-F1
#
_entry.id   AF-A0A964Q1U5-F1
#
_cell.length_a   1.000
_cell.length_b   1.000
_cell.length_c   1.000
_cell.angle_alpha   90.00
_cell.angle_beta   90.00
_cell.angle_gamma   90.00
#
_symmetry.space_group_name_H-M   'P 1'
#
loop_
_entity.id
_entity.type
_entity.pdbx_description
1 polymer ?
#
loop_
_entity_poly.entity_id
_entity_poly.type
_entity_poly.pdbx_seq_one_letter_code
_entity_poly.pdbx_strand_id
1 'polypeptide(L)'
;MIKQSTIRALGIGIFAMALGSVTGCQTHIAGMTLPSGHYMEHPPQYFAPSPFFPLSKELASIEAGGNNAQGGVNGGAAAPLPAPLPGPNGLPN
;
A
#
# COMPACT_ATOMS: atom_id res chain seq x y z
N MET A 1 6.39 35.03 48.41
CA MET A 1 5.41 35.12 47.31
C MET A 1 5.98 34.43 46.08
N ILE A 2 5.44 33.28 45.70
CA ILE A 2 5.86 32.58 44.47
C ILE A 2 5.24 33.33 43.30
N LYS A 3 6.07 33.71 42.33
CA LYS A 3 5.63 34.51 41.17
C LYS A 3 4.81 33.61 40.24
N GLN A 4 3.67 34.11 39.79
CA GLN A 4 2.73 33.36 38.95
C GLN A 4 3.37 32.85 37.64
N SER A 5 4.42 33.53 37.16
CA SER A 5 5.26 33.10 36.04
C SER A 5 6.05 31.83 36.32
N THR A 6 6.55 31.64 37.54
CA THR A 6 7.30 30.44 37.96
C THR A 6 6.39 29.22 38.02
N ILE A 7 5.15 29.38 38.48
CA ILE A 7 4.14 28.30 38.52
C ILE A 7 3.78 27.86 37.10
N ARG A 8 3.59 28.81 36.17
CA ARG A 8 3.31 28.52 34.75
C ARG A 8 4.46 27.77 34.07
N ALA A 9 5.70 28.23 34.28
CA ALA A 9 6.88 27.58 33.70
C ALA A 9 7.05 26.15 34.21
N LEU A 10 6.86 25.92 35.51
CA LEU A 10 6.91 24.57 36.09
C LEU A 10 5.80 23.67 35.55
N GLY A 11 4.57 24.20 35.44
CA GLY A 11 3.43 23.45 34.90
C GLY A 11 3.65 23.00 33.45
N ILE A 12 4.19 23.88 32.60
CA ILE A 12 4.52 23.55 31.21
C ILE A 12 5.62 22.49 31.16
N GLY A 13 6.67 22.62 31.98
CA GLY A 13 7.77 21.66 32.02
C GLY A 13 7.32 20.26 32.42
N ILE A 14 6.49 20.15 33.47
CA ILE A 14 5.94 18.86 33.93
C ILE A 14 5.01 18.27 32.86
N PHE A 15 4.16 19.08 32.25
CA PHE A 15 3.25 18.62 31.20
C PHE A 15 4.00 18.12 29.95
N ALA A 16 5.03 18.83 29.51
CA ALA A 16 5.88 18.40 28.40
C ALA A 16 6.61 17.09 28.69
N MET A 17 7.11 16.92 29.92
CA MET A 17 7.78 15.68 30.33
C MET A 17 6.82 14.49 30.43
N ALA A 18 5.58 14.73 30.88
CA ALA A 18 4.53 13.71 30.90
C ALA A 18 4.07 13.30 29.49
N LEU A 19 3.97 14.24 28.55
CA LEU A 19 3.66 13.92 27.16
C LEU A 19 4.78 13.09 26.52
N GLY A 20 6.04 13.49 26.73
CA GLY A 20 7.20 12.79 26.18
C GLY A 20 7.39 11.37 26.71
N SER A 21 7.00 11.08 27.95
CA SER A 21 7.09 9.72 28.52
C SER A 21 6.01 8.77 27.99
N VAL A 22 4.85 9.30 27.59
CA VAL A 22 3.76 8.50 26.98
C VAL A 22 4.01 8.28 25.49
N THR A 23 4.62 9.26 24.80
CA THR A 23 5.04 9.12 23.40
C THR A 23 6.46 8.54 23.34
N GLY A 24 6.63 7.25 23.62
CA GLY A 24 7.94 6.61 23.55
C GLY A 24 8.64 6.80 22.19
N CYS A 25 9.98 6.68 22.17
CA CYS A 25 10.77 6.59 20.94
C CYS A 25 10.23 5.43 20.10
N GLN A 26 9.39 5.72 19.10
CA GLN A 26 8.71 4.70 18.31
C GLN A 26 9.75 3.75 17.72
N THR A 27 9.82 2.54 18.28
CA THR A 27 10.79 1.54 17.85
C THR A 27 10.33 1.01 16.50
N HIS A 28 11.10 1.34 15.46
CA HIS A 28 10.81 0.97 14.10
C HIS A 28 11.49 -0.38 13.81
N ILE A 29 10.72 -1.46 13.84
CA ILE A 29 11.21 -2.80 13.53
C ILE A 29 10.44 -3.28 12.30
N ALA A 30 11.17 -3.65 11.24
CA ALA A 30 10.63 -4.18 9.99
C ALA A 30 9.61 -3.28 9.24
N GLY A 31 9.75 -1.95 9.31
CA GLY A 31 8.86 -1.04 8.55
C GLY A 31 7.52 -0.75 9.21
N MET A 32 7.27 -1.31 10.39
CA MET A 32 6.01 -1.18 11.12
C MET A 32 6.26 -0.49 12.47
N THR A 33 5.37 0.43 12.86
CA THR A 33 5.28 0.96 14.22
C THR A 33 4.49 -0.03 15.05
N LEU A 34 5.17 -1.01 15.64
CA LEU A 34 4.45 -2.04 16.38
C LEU A 34 3.81 -1.43 17.64
N PRO A 35 2.47 -1.50 17.78
CA PRO A 35 1.76 -0.81 18.85
C PRO A 35 2.05 -1.36 20.26
N SER A 36 2.62 -2.56 20.38
CA SER A 36 2.80 -3.25 21.66
C SER A 36 4.28 -3.49 21.98
N GLY A 37 4.66 -3.24 23.24
CA GLY A 37 6.00 -3.55 23.76
C GLY A 37 6.32 -5.06 23.83
N HIS A 38 5.31 -5.92 23.72
CA HIS A 38 5.43 -7.38 23.78
C HIS A 38 5.68 -8.03 22.40
N TYR A 39 5.95 -7.25 21.36
CA TYR A 39 6.23 -7.77 20.02
C TYR A 39 7.26 -8.90 20.01
N MET A 40 8.35 -8.76 20.78
CA MET A 40 9.44 -9.75 20.79
C MET A 40 9.06 -11.06 21.49
N GLU A 41 7.96 -11.07 22.23
CA GLU A 41 7.42 -12.27 22.88
C GLU A 41 6.52 -13.07 21.93
N HIS A 42 6.06 -12.46 20.83
CA HIS A 42 5.24 -13.16 19.86
C HIS A 42 6.12 -14.05 18.98
N PRO A 43 5.86 -15.37 18.95
CA PRO A 43 6.57 -16.25 18.04
C PRO A 43 6.26 -15.84 16.58
N PRO A 44 7.23 -16.02 15.66
CA PRO A 44 6.98 -15.78 14.24
C PRO A 44 5.82 -16.66 13.78
N GLN A 45 4.77 -16.03 13.24
CA GLN A 45 3.66 -16.75 12.64
C GLN A 45 4.18 -17.47 11.38
N TYR A 46 4.09 -18.80 11.35
CA TYR A 46 4.46 -19.56 10.17
C TYR A 46 3.49 -19.25 9.03
N PHE A 47 4.03 -18.75 7.92
CA PHE A 47 3.34 -18.64 6.64
C PHE A 47 3.81 -19.79 5.76
N ALA A 48 2.89 -20.63 5.31
CA ALA A 48 3.23 -21.66 4.35
C ALA A 48 3.83 -21.01 3.08
N PRO A 49 4.82 -21.65 2.44
CA PRO A 49 5.33 -21.17 1.15
C PRO A 49 4.18 -20.92 0.20
N SER A 50 4.20 -19.76 -0.46
CA SER A 50 3.21 -19.48 -1.50
C SER A 50 3.33 -20.54 -2.62
N PRO A 51 2.22 -20.89 -3.28
CA PRO A 51 2.30 -21.72 -4.47
C PRO A 51 3.20 -21.07 -5.53
N PHE A 52 3.84 -21.87 -6.38
CA PHE A 52 4.73 -21.38 -7.44
C PHE A 52 4.04 -20.35 -8.35
N PHE A 53 2.72 -20.49 -8.55
CA PHE A 53 1.88 -19.52 -9.23
C PHE A 53 0.85 -18.93 -8.25
N PRO A 54 1.06 -17.69 -7.76
CA PRO A 54 0.11 -17.05 -6.85
C PRO A 54 -1.26 -16.79 -7.49
N LEU A 55 -1.31 -16.67 -8.83
CA LEU A 55 -2.51 -16.43 -9.63
C LEU A 55 -2.81 -17.65 -10.54
N SER A 56 -3.04 -18.83 -9.95
CA SER A 56 -3.31 -20.05 -10.71
C SER A 56 -4.52 -19.96 -11.65
N LYS A 57 -5.54 -19.18 -11.30
CA LYS A 57 -6.70 -18.93 -12.19
C LYS A 57 -6.33 -18.14 -13.45
N GLU A 58 -5.47 -17.14 -13.31
CA GLU A 58 -5.02 -16.33 -14.45
C GLU A 58 -4.03 -17.12 -15.31
N LEU A 59 -3.20 -17.97 -14.69
CA LEU A 59 -2.35 -18.90 -15.43
C LEU A 59 -3.21 -19.84 -16.30
N ALA A 60 -4.24 -20.45 -15.71
CA ALA A 60 -5.12 -21.38 -16.42
C ALA A 60 -5.90 -20.72 -17.56
N SER A 61 -6.28 -19.44 -17.43
CA SER A 61 -6.95 -18.70 -18.50
C SER A 61 -6.00 -18.41 -19.67
N ILE A 62 -4.73 -18.10 -19.39
CA ILE A 62 -3.69 -17.87 -20.40
C ILE A 62 -3.31 -19.18 -21.11
N GLU A 63 -3.17 -20.28 -20.37
CA GLU A 63 -2.87 -21.60 -20.95
C GLU A 63 -4.04 -22.09 -21.81
N ALA A 64 -5.29 -21.92 -21.36
CA ALA A 64 -6.47 -22.26 -22.16
C ALA A 64 -6.60 -21.38 -23.42
N GLY A 65 -6.31 -20.08 -23.32
CA GLY A 65 -6.29 -19.16 -24.47
C GLY A 65 -5.13 -19.41 -25.43
N GLY A 66 -3.95 -19.76 -24.92
CA GLY A 66 -2.75 -20.11 -25.69
C GLY A 66 -2.90 -21.44 -26.43
N ASN A 67 -3.51 -22.45 -25.81
CA ASN A 67 -3.89 -23.70 -26.49
C ASN A 67 -4.94 -23.49 -27.58
N ASN A 68 -5.77 -22.45 -27.47
CA ASN A 68 -6.73 -22.07 -28.51
C ASN A 68 -6.07 -21.28 -29.67
N ALA A 69 -4.95 -20.60 -29.43
CA ALA A 69 -4.20 -19.83 -30.43
C ALA A 69 -3.16 -20.64 -31.23
N GLN A 70 -2.69 -21.78 -30.70
CA GLN A 70 -1.71 -22.65 -31.37
C GLN A 70 -2.29 -23.41 -32.59
N GLY A 71 -3.59 -23.26 -32.85
CA GLY A 71 -4.32 -23.89 -33.96
C GLY A 71 -4.80 -22.92 -35.04
N GLY A 72 -4.00 -21.93 -35.45
CA GLY A 72 -4.41 -21.10 -36.60
C GLY A 72 -3.67 -19.79 -36.81
N VAL A 73 -2.37 -19.81 -37.08
CA VAL A 73 -1.72 -18.69 -37.79
C VAL A 73 -1.89 -18.86 -39.31
N ASN A 74 -3.14 -18.86 -39.77
CA ASN A 74 -3.50 -18.54 -41.13
C ASN A 74 -4.67 -17.54 -41.09
N GLY A 75 -4.32 -16.25 -41.11
CA GLY A 75 -5.18 -15.14 -41.53
C GLY A 75 -6.53 -14.97 -40.79
N GLY A 76 -6.55 -14.17 -39.73
CA GLY A 76 -7.80 -13.68 -39.12
C GLY A 76 -7.68 -12.20 -38.77
N ALA A 77 -8.49 -11.37 -39.43
CA ALA A 77 -8.42 -9.91 -39.46
C ALA A 77 -8.41 -9.25 -38.07
N ALA A 78 -7.51 -8.28 -37.90
CA ALA A 78 -7.61 -7.27 -36.85
C ALA A 78 -8.95 -6.53 -37.01
N ALA A 79 -9.75 -6.48 -35.94
CA ALA A 79 -10.94 -5.64 -35.90
C ALA A 79 -10.54 -4.19 -36.24
N PRO A 80 -11.31 -3.46 -37.09
CA PRO A 80 -10.97 -2.09 -37.40
C PRO A 80 -11.04 -1.25 -36.12
N LEU A 81 -9.96 -0.51 -35.86
CA LEU A 81 -9.91 0.46 -34.77
C LEU A 81 -11.09 1.43 -34.89
N PRO A 82 -11.75 1.80 -33.77
CA PRO A 82 -12.79 2.83 -33.80
C PRO A 82 -12.20 4.16 -34.27
N ALA A 83 -12.97 4.89 -35.09
CA ALA A 83 -12.52 6.13 -35.73
C ALA A 83 -12.07 7.19 -34.69
N PRO A 84 -11.04 8.00 -34.98
CA PRO A 84 -10.63 9.09 -34.11
C PRO A 84 -11.75 10.11 -33.92
N LEU A 85 -11.95 10.55 -32.67
CA LEU A 85 -12.91 11.59 -32.32
C LEU A 85 -12.56 12.92 -33.03
N PRO A 86 -13.53 13.69 -33.54
CA PRO A 86 -13.29 14.99 -34.15
C PRO A 86 -12.58 15.96 -33.18
N GLY A 87 -11.49 16.57 -33.64
CA GLY A 87 -10.74 17.57 -32.86
C GLY A 87 -11.54 18.88 -32.67
N PRO A 88 -11.22 19.66 -31.63
CA PRO A 88 -12.03 20.81 -31.17
C PRO A 88 -12.13 22.03 -32.11
N ASN A 89 -11.67 21.95 -33.36
CA ASN A 89 -11.61 23.10 -34.27
C ASN A 89 -12.87 23.27 -35.15
N GLY A 90 -14.02 22.80 -34.67
CA GLY A 90 -15.32 22.86 -35.37
C GLY A 90 -16.29 23.92 -34.83
N LEU A 91 -15.82 24.97 -34.17
CA LEU A 91 -16.67 26.07 -33.70
C LEU A 91 -16.68 27.22 -34.72
N PRO A 92 -17.84 27.62 -35.28
CA PRO A 92 -17.94 28.72 -36.21
C PRO A 92 -17.68 30.07 -35.51
N ASN A 93 -16.96 30.97 -36.19
CA ASN A 93 -17.11 32.43 -36.01
C ASN A 93 -18.19 32.91 -36.99
#